data_AF-A0A8D8V868-F1
#
_entry.id   AF-A0A8D8V868-F1
#
_cell.length_a   1.000
_cell.length_b   1.000
_cell.length_c   1.000
_cell.angle_alpha   90.00
_cell.angle_beta   90.00
_cell.angle_gamma   90.00
#
_symmetry.space_group_name_H-M   'P 1'
#
loop_
_entity.id
_entity.type
_entity.pdbx_description
1 polymer ?
#
loop_
_entity_poly.entity_id
_entity_poly.type
_entity_poly.pdbx_seq_one_letter_code
_entity_poly.pdbx_strand_id
1 'polypeptide(L)'
;MILNTNKNDSSIKLDQYQKLVQKLILQHQHPVTGLFPASPDNEHAWIRDNVYTILAVWGLSMAYKKNADMDEDRAKTYELEQSCVKLMRGLLMAMMKQKNKVEQFKSTQNPLDALHAKYHSATGDSVVGDKEWGHLQIDAISLYLLILAQMTASGLQIVFCLDEVAFIQNLVFYIESAYCIPDYGIWERGDKSNHGLPELNASSIGMAKAALEAMNELDLFGARGGPSSVIHVLADEAQKCQAVLQSMLPRESSSKELDSGLLSVISFPAFAVDDPNLISETRDAIVSKLRGKYGCKRFLRDGYRTPKEDSNRLHYDPLELRMFENIESEWPLFFCYLILDYCFQGDEIRIKEYGEALENVMVEGEDGMKLVPELYAVPTNQVDEEYKNPGCVERIALGRCPLLWAQSLYILGKLLQHD
;
A
#
# COMPACT_ATOMS: atom_id res chain seq x y z
N MET A 1 29.81 15.37 -29.00
CA MET A 1 28.65 14.83 -29.74
C MET A 1 28.14 13.46 -29.24
N ILE A 2 28.60 12.94 -28.09
CA ILE A 2 28.15 11.63 -27.55
C ILE A 2 27.17 11.79 -26.36
N LEU A 3 26.89 13.02 -25.91
CA LEU A 3 25.99 13.28 -24.78
C LEU A 3 24.50 13.45 -25.16
N ASN A 4 24.15 13.43 -26.47
CA ASN A 4 22.79 13.72 -26.94
C ASN A 4 21.95 12.47 -27.28
N THR A 5 22.54 11.28 -27.37
CA THR A 5 21.80 10.05 -27.72
C THR A 5 21.07 9.46 -26.52
N ASN A 6 21.70 9.38 -25.34
CA ASN A 6 21.08 8.80 -24.15
C ASN A 6 19.92 9.65 -23.60
N LYS A 7 19.97 10.98 -23.75
CA LYS A 7 18.89 11.88 -23.29
C LYS A 7 17.60 11.70 -24.08
N ASN A 8 17.70 11.52 -25.40
CA ASN A 8 16.52 11.33 -26.25
C ASN A 8 15.79 10.01 -25.93
N ASP A 9 16.55 8.96 -25.63
CA ASP A 9 16.00 7.65 -25.23
C ASP A 9 15.30 7.71 -23.86
N SER A 10 15.81 8.50 -22.91
CA SER A 10 15.18 8.69 -21.60
C SER A 10 13.83 9.40 -21.70
N SER A 11 13.74 10.47 -22.50
CA SER A 11 12.48 11.21 -22.73
C SER A 11 11.43 10.33 -23.43
N ILE A 12 11.83 9.55 -24.44
CA ILE A 12 10.94 8.61 -25.14
C ILE A 12 10.37 7.56 -24.18
N LYS A 13 11.18 7.05 -23.24
CA LYS A 13 10.72 6.09 -22.22
C LYS A 13 9.76 6.71 -21.22
N LEU A 14 10.02 7.93 -20.73
CA LEU A 14 9.10 8.61 -19.82
C LEU A 14 7.74 8.84 -20.50
N ASP A 15 7.73 9.20 -21.78
CA ASP A 15 6.48 9.34 -22.56
C ASP A 15 5.74 8.01 -22.75
N GLN A 16 6.43 6.87 -22.76
CA GLN A 16 5.78 5.55 -22.73
C GLN A 16 5.13 5.28 -21.38
N TYR A 17 5.82 5.59 -20.27
CA TYR A 17 5.24 5.48 -18.93
C TYR A 17 4.08 6.45 -18.72
N GLN A 18 4.13 7.66 -19.29
CA GLN A 18 3.01 8.61 -19.26
C GLN A 18 1.78 8.04 -19.93
N LYS A 19 1.92 7.44 -21.12
CA LYS A 19 0.80 6.78 -21.81
C LYS A 19 0.26 5.61 -20.99
N LEU A 20 1.15 4.82 -20.39
CA LEU A 20 0.77 3.68 -19.55
C LEU A 20 0.00 4.13 -18.30
N VAL A 21 0.52 5.12 -17.57
CA VAL A 21 -0.13 5.70 -16.39
C VAL A 21 -1.46 6.34 -16.75
N GLN A 22 -1.54 7.06 -17.87
CA GLN A 22 -2.79 7.65 -18.34
C GLN A 22 -3.84 6.57 -18.60
N LYS A 23 -3.47 5.51 -19.33
CA LYS A 23 -4.38 4.44 -19.74
C LYS A 23 -4.72 3.46 -18.62
N LEU A 24 -3.82 3.16 -17.68
CA LEU A 24 -4.09 2.16 -16.64
C LEU A 24 -4.54 2.77 -15.32
N ILE A 25 -4.17 4.01 -15.02
CA ILE A 25 -4.41 4.62 -13.71
C ILE A 25 -5.31 5.85 -13.88
N LEU A 26 -4.81 6.92 -14.50
CA LEU A 26 -5.48 8.23 -14.45
C LEU A 26 -6.84 8.28 -15.14
N GLN A 27 -7.10 7.45 -16.15
CA GLN A 27 -8.42 7.36 -16.78
C GLN A 27 -9.53 6.94 -15.80
N HIS A 28 -9.17 6.28 -14.68
CA HIS A 28 -10.10 5.83 -13.66
C HIS A 28 -10.21 6.81 -12.47
N GLN A 29 -9.45 7.91 -12.49
CA GLN A 29 -9.48 8.89 -11.41
C GLN A 29 -10.79 9.67 -11.46
N HIS A 30 -11.54 9.68 -10.34
CA HIS A 30 -12.81 10.40 -10.32
C HIS A 30 -12.58 11.92 -10.51
N PRO A 31 -13.29 12.58 -11.45
CA PRO A 31 -12.97 13.94 -11.88
C PRO A 31 -13.32 15.03 -10.85
N VAL A 32 -14.03 14.72 -9.77
CA VAL A 32 -14.33 15.71 -8.72
C VAL A 32 -13.44 15.49 -7.52
N THR A 33 -13.52 14.30 -6.92
CA THR A 33 -12.83 13.94 -5.67
C THR A 33 -11.38 13.53 -5.87
N GLY A 34 -10.98 13.09 -7.07
CA GLY A 34 -9.66 12.53 -7.32
C GLY A 34 -9.46 11.10 -6.83
N LEU A 35 -10.50 10.46 -6.27
CA LEU A 35 -10.42 9.09 -5.74
C LEU A 35 -10.53 8.06 -6.87
N PHE A 36 -9.84 6.93 -6.71
CA PHE A 36 -9.97 5.74 -7.52
C PHE A 36 -11.00 4.78 -6.91
N PRO A 37 -12.03 4.36 -7.65
CA PRO A 37 -12.87 3.24 -7.27
C PRO A 37 -12.09 1.91 -7.38
N ALA A 38 -12.52 0.89 -6.65
CA ALA A 38 -11.87 -0.43 -6.70
C ALA A 38 -12.09 -1.16 -8.03
N SER A 39 -13.23 -0.92 -8.70
CA SER A 39 -13.52 -1.38 -10.06
C SER A 39 -14.65 -0.55 -10.68
N PRO A 40 -14.96 -0.68 -11.98
CA PRO A 40 -16.09 0.00 -12.60
C PRO A 40 -17.45 -0.28 -11.93
N ASP A 41 -17.61 -1.47 -11.35
CA ASP A 41 -18.84 -1.90 -10.65
C ASP A 41 -18.78 -1.69 -9.12
N ASN A 42 -17.63 -1.28 -8.60
CA ASN A 42 -17.40 -1.09 -7.17
C ASN A 42 -16.81 0.29 -6.92
N GLU A 43 -17.71 1.22 -6.59
CA GLU A 43 -17.39 2.63 -6.36
C GLU A 43 -16.66 2.89 -5.03
N HIS A 44 -16.29 1.86 -4.26
CA HIS A 44 -15.54 2.02 -3.03
C HIS A 44 -14.08 2.40 -3.31
N ALA A 45 -13.59 3.41 -2.61
CA ALA A 45 -12.22 3.91 -2.62
C ALA A 45 -11.57 3.62 -1.26
N TRP A 46 -10.70 2.61 -1.21
CA TRP A 46 -9.88 2.33 -0.02
C TRP A 46 -8.75 3.33 0.07
N ILE A 47 -8.47 3.82 1.29
CA ILE A 47 -7.37 4.76 1.54
C ILE A 47 -6.04 4.16 1.04
N ARG A 48 -5.74 2.92 1.47
CA ARG A 48 -4.51 2.21 1.12
C ARG A 48 -4.33 2.03 -0.39
N ASP A 49 -5.31 1.45 -1.06
CA ASP A 49 -5.26 1.22 -2.52
C ASP A 49 -5.09 2.54 -3.28
N ASN A 50 -5.77 3.61 -2.86
CA ASN A 50 -5.66 4.93 -3.48
C ASN A 50 -4.26 5.53 -3.31
N VAL A 51 -3.71 5.49 -2.09
CA VAL A 51 -2.38 6.03 -1.80
C VAL A 51 -1.31 5.24 -2.55
N TYR A 52 -1.35 3.91 -2.55
CA TYR A 52 -0.39 3.12 -3.33
C TYR A 52 -0.53 3.34 -4.85
N THR A 53 -1.76 3.45 -5.36
CA THR A 53 -2.02 3.68 -6.78
C THR A 53 -1.41 4.99 -7.28
N ILE A 54 -1.48 6.06 -6.47
CA ILE A 54 -0.98 7.37 -6.88
C ILE A 54 0.56 7.46 -6.88
N LEU A 55 1.26 6.51 -6.24
CA LEU A 55 2.73 6.53 -6.18
C LEU A 55 3.40 6.43 -7.55
N ALA A 56 2.85 5.67 -8.51
CA ALA A 56 3.39 5.63 -9.86
C ALA A 56 3.25 6.99 -10.57
N VAL A 57 2.13 7.69 -10.36
CA VAL A 57 1.88 9.02 -10.91
C VAL A 57 2.86 10.02 -10.32
N TRP A 58 3.05 9.98 -9.00
CA TRP A 58 4.00 10.85 -8.30
C TRP A 58 5.45 10.53 -8.68
N GLY A 59 5.84 9.26 -8.71
CA GLY A 59 7.16 8.82 -9.16
C GLY A 59 7.47 9.28 -10.59
N LEU A 60 6.51 9.16 -11.50
CA LEU A 60 6.66 9.66 -12.86
C LEU A 60 6.80 11.19 -12.90
N SER A 61 6.04 11.92 -12.08
CA SER A 61 6.19 13.38 -11.96
C SER A 61 7.58 13.78 -11.45
N MET A 62 8.15 13.02 -10.51
CA MET A 62 9.51 13.26 -10.02
C MET A 62 10.56 12.96 -11.09
N ALA A 63 10.37 11.89 -11.86
CA ALA A 63 11.25 11.54 -12.97
C ALA A 63 11.24 12.61 -14.07
N TYR A 64 10.06 13.15 -14.42
CA TYR A 64 9.99 14.30 -15.33
C TYR A 64 10.63 15.55 -14.74
N LYS A 65 10.39 15.86 -13.45
CA LYS A 65 10.97 17.02 -12.76
C LYS A 65 12.50 16.99 -12.78
N LYS A 66 13.11 15.82 -12.56
CA LYS A 66 14.57 15.61 -12.63
C LYS A 66 15.13 15.86 -14.04
N ASN A 67 14.32 15.66 -15.09
CA ASN A 67 14.70 15.74 -16.50
C ASN A 67 14.16 16.98 -17.25
N ALA A 68 13.53 17.93 -16.55
CA ALA A 68 12.76 19.03 -17.15
C ALA A 68 13.63 20.13 -17.78
N ASP A 69 14.26 19.82 -18.92
CA ASP A 69 14.98 20.77 -19.79
C ASP A 69 14.01 21.49 -20.78
N MET A 70 12.77 21.01 -20.96
CA MET A 70 11.78 21.52 -21.92
C MET A 70 10.46 21.97 -21.26
N ASP A 71 9.77 22.95 -21.87
CA ASP A 71 8.48 23.45 -21.37
C ASP A 71 7.35 22.41 -21.43
N GLU A 72 7.40 21.45 -22.36
CA GLU A 72 6.41 20.36 -22.45
C GLU A 72 6.49 19.41 -21.24
N ASP A 73 7.70 19.06 -20.80
CA ASP A 73 7.91 18.18 -19.64
C ASP A 73 7.45 18.85 -18.34
N ARG A 74 7.56 20.19 -18.25
CA ARG A 74 7.02 20.97 -17.14
C ARG A 74 5.50 20.93 -17.09
N ALA A 75 4.83 21.02 -18.24
CA ALA A 75 3.38 20.91 -18.31
C ALA A 75 2.90 19.50 -17.88
N LYS A 76 3.55 18.44 -18.40
CA LYS A 76 3.27 17.05 -18.00
C LYS A 76 3.48 16.84 -16.50
N THR A 77 4.60 17.35 -15.95
CA THR A 77 4.90 17.29 -14.51
C THR A 77 3.78 17.93 -13.71
N TYR A 78 3.35 19.14 -14.09
CA TYR A 78 2.29 19.86 -13.39
C TYR A 78 0.97 19.07 -13.38
N GLU A 79 0.55 18.51 -14.51
CA GLU A 79 -0.68 17.71 -14.60
C GLU A 79 -0.65 16.47 -13.71
N LEU A 80 0.49 15.77 -13.68
CA LEU A 80 0.69 14.62 -12.79
C LEU A 80 0.65 15.03 -11.32
N GLU A 81 1.35 16.10 -10.95
CA GLU A 81 1.35 16.62 -9.57
C GLU A 81 -0.05 17.05 -9.12
N GLN A 82 -0.82 17.72 -9.99
CA GLN A 82 -2.20 18.10 -9.67
C GLN A 82 -3.10 16.87 -9.51
N SER A 83 -2.86 15.81 -10.27
CA SER A 83 -3.58 14.53 -10.10
C SER A 83 -3.28 13.91 -8.73
N CYS A 84 -2.03 13.97 -8.28
CA CYS A 84 -1.61 13.53 -6.94
C CYS A 84 -2.27 14.36 -5.83
N VAL A 85 -2.18 15.69 -5.93
CA VAL A 85 -2.78 16.62 -4.97
C VAL A 85 -4.28 16.38 -4.86
N LYS A 86 -4.96 16.20 -5.99
CA LYS A 86 -6.41 15.97 -6.02
C LYS A 86 -6.81 14.71 -5.26
N LEU A 87 -6.11 13.58 -5.47
CA LEU A 87 -6.39 12.34 -4.74
C LEU A 87 -6.15 12.49 -3.23
N MET A 88 -4.99 13.02 -2.85
CA MET A 88 -4.63 13.17 -1.44
C MET A 88 -5.57 14.12 -0.70
N ARG A 89 -6.06 15.16 -1.39
CA ARG A 89 -7.12 16.04 -0.88
C ARG A 89 -8.49 15.36 -0.84
N GLY A 90 -8.83 14.53 -1.82
CA GLY A 90 -10.05 13.72 -1.80
C GLY A 90 -10.15 12.86 -0.56
N LEU A 91 -9.07 12.16 -0.22
CA LEU A 91 -8.96 11.36 1.00
C LEU A 91 -9.05 12.24 2.27
N LEU A 92 -8.34 13.38 2.30
CA LEU A 92 -8.41 14.33 3.41
C LEU A 92 -9.86 14.77 3.68
N MET A 93 -10.58 15.17 2.63
CA MET A 93 -11.96 15.64 2.74
C MET A 93 -12.88 14.53 3.24
N ALA A 94 -12.70 13.29 2.75
CA ALA A 94 -13.45 12.13 3.22
C ALA A 94 -13.21 11.82 4.71
N MET A 95 -11.95 11.90 5.16
CA MET A 95 -11.60 11.72 6.58
C MET A 95 -12.13 12.88 7.44
N MET A 96 -12.04 14.12 6.98
CA MET A 96 -12.53 15.30 7.71
C MET A 96 -14.05 15.26 7.92
N LYS A 97 -14.82 14.65 7.02
CA LYS A 97 -16.26 14.39 7.24
C LYS A 97 -16.53 13.53 8.47
N GLN A 98 -15.57 12.70 8.88
CA GLN A 98 -15.62 11.86 10.08
C GLN A 98 -14.84 12.45 11.26
N LYS A 99 -14.56 13.77 11.30
CA LYS A 99 -13.76 14.39 12.39
C LYS A 99 -14.25 14.08 13.81
N ASN A 100 -15.56 13.92 14.00
CA ASN A 100 -16.12 13.58 15.31
C ASN A 100 -15.65 12.19 15.78
N LYS A 101 -15.48 11.25 14.85
CA LYS A 101 -14.95 9.91 15.12
C LYS A 101 -13.49 9.99 15.56
N VAL A 102 -12.67 10.76 14.84
CA VAL A 102 -11.25 11.00 15.19
C VAL A 102 -11.13 11.56 16.60
N GLU A 103 -11.94 12.57 16.93
CA GLU A 103 -11.92 13.19 18.25
C GLU A 103 -12.30 12.18 19.35
N GLN A 104 -13.35 11.40 19.12
CA GLN A 104 -13.80 10.38 20.07
C GLN A 104 -12.76 9.25 20.24
N PHE A 105 -12.18 8.77 19.15
CA PHE A 105 -11.21 7.66 19.15
C PHE A 105 -9.96 7.98 19.99
N LYS A 106 -9.48 9.22 20.01
CA LYS A 106 -8.35 9.63 20.87
C LYS A 106 -8.58 9.30 22.35
N SER A 107 -9.84 9.30 22.80
CA SER A 107 -10.21 8.97 24.18
C SER A 107 -10.64 7.52 24.34
N THR A 108 -11.39 6.97 23.38
CA THR A 108 -12.02 5.65 23.53
C THR A 108 -11.16 4.50 23.05
N GLN A 109 -10.33 4.74 22.03
CA GLN A 109 -9.56 3.73 21.28
C GLN A 109 -10.42 2.53 20.84
N ASN A 110 -11.73 2.73 20.69
CA ASN A 110 -12.68 1.68 20.36
C ASN A 110 -12.78 1.52 18.84
N PRO A 111 -12.72 0.30 18.28
CA PRO A 111 -12.87 0.07 16.84
C PRO A 111 -14.13 0.68 16.21
N LEU A 112 -15.23 0.83 16.97
CA LEU A 112 -16.45 1.45 16.45
C LEU A 112 -16.33 2.97 16.25
N ASP A 113 -15.44 3.60 17.01
CA ASP A 113 -15.15 5.03 16.93
C ASP A 113 -14.04 5.34 15.92
N ALA A 114 -13.46 4.30 15.29
CA ALA A 114 -12.42 4.44 14.29
C ALA A 114 -12.91 5.10 13.00
N LEU A 115 -11.99 5.75 12.28
CA LEU A 115 -12.23 6.19 10.90
C LEU A 115 -12.55 5.00 10.00
N HIS A 116 -13.46 5.20 9.04
CA HIS A 116 -13.62 4.24 7.96
C HIS A 116 -12.38 4.19 7.08
N ALA A 117 -11.99 2.97 6.68
CA ALA A 117 -10.83 2.74 5.79
C ALA A 117 -11.17 2.84 4.29
N LYS A 118 -12.47 2.97 3.95
CA LYS A 118 -12.97 3.06 2.58
C LYS A 118 -14.15 4.02 2.46
N TYR A 119 -14.26 4.66 1.31
CA TYR A 119 -15.22 5.73 1.04
C TYR A 119 -15.91 5.55 -0.31
N HIS A 120 -17.00 6.28 -0.53
CA HIS A 120 -17.59 6.38 -1.84
C HIS A 120 -16.68 7.23 -2.73
N SER A 121 -16.20 6.70 -3.85
CA SER A 121 -15.27 7.40 -4.74
C SER A 121 -15.83 8.75 -5.23
N ALA A 122 -17.10 8.81 -5.59
CA ALA A 122 -17.72 10.05 -6.08
C ALA A 122 -18.02 11.12 -5.02
N THR A 123 -18.37 10.73 -3.78
CA THR A 123 -18.84 11.69 -2.75
C THR A 123 -17.90 11.82 -1.56
N GLY A 124 -17.05 10.83 -1.30
CA GLY A 124 -16.21 10.73 -0.10
C GLY A 124 -16.98 10.37 1.17
N ASP A 125 -18.21 9.84 1.06
CA ASP A 125 -19.02 9.43 2.21
C ASP A 125 -18.74 7.98 2.61
N SER A 126 -19.17 7.59 3.81
CA SER A 126 -19.14 6.21 4.28
C SER A 126 -20.00 5.31 3.40
N VAL A 127 -19.47 4.13 3.03
CA VAL A 127 -20.13 3.16 2.14
C VAL A 127 -20.72 1.95 2.87
N VAL A 128 -20.32 1.73 4.13
CA VAL A 128 -20.81 0.65 4.99
C VAL A 128 -20.93 1.17 6.42
N GLY A 129 -21.75 0.50 7.25
CA GLY A 129 -21.91 0.86 8.66
C GLY A 129 -20.68 0.55 9.52
N ASP A 130 -20.62 1.16 10.72
CA ASP A 130 -19.50 1.02 11.66
C ASP A 130 -19.26 -0.42 12.15
N LYS A 131 -20.31 -1.24 12.15
CA LYS A 131 -20.27 -2.64 12.63
C LYS A 131 -20.14 -3.67 11.51
N GLU A 132 -20.14 -3.23 10.26
CA GLU A 132 -20.24 -4.11 9.10
C GLU A 132 -18.86 -4.45 8.49
N TRP A 133 -17.80 -3.77 8.95
CA TRP A 133 -16.46 -3.90 8.37
C TRP A 133 -15.36 -3.62 9.40
N GLY A 134 -14.19 -4.24 9.19
CA GLY A 134 -12.97 -3.98 9.97
C GLY A 134 -12.36 -2.61 9.64
N HIS A 135 -12.99 -1.54 10.13
CA HIS A 135 -12.63 -0.15 9.82
C HIS A 135 -11.34 0.33 10.47
N LEU A 136 -11.06 -0.10 11.70
CA LEU A 136 -9.84 0.26 12.40
C LEU A 136 -8.63 -0.37 11.70
N GLN A 137 -8.02 0.39 10.79
CA GLN A 137 -6.83 0.04 10.01
C GLN A 137 -5.81 1.15 10.19
N ILE A 138 -4.92 0.97 11.16
CA ILE A 138 -3.92 1.99 11.52
C ILE A 138 -2.89 2.14 10.39
N ASP A 139 -2.56 1.05 9.71
CA ASP A 139 -1.66 1.04 8.56
C ASP A 139 -2.13 2.00 7.45
N ALA A 140 -3.43 2.04 7.16
CA ALA A 140 -3.98 2.85 6.07
C ALA A 140 -3.86 4.36 6.34
N ILE A 141 -4.17 4.79 7.57
CA ILE A 141 -4.01 6.20 8.00
C ILE A 141 -2.53 6.58 8.08
N SER A 142 -1.71 5.67 8.59
CA SER A 142 -0.26 5.87 8.71
C SER A 142 0.39 6.01 7.34
N LEU A 143 0.03 5.14 6.37
CA LEU A 143 0.51 5.24 5.00
C LEU A 143 0.10 6.58 4.35
N TYR A 144 -1.14 7.03 4.57
CA TYR A 144 -1.57 8.34 4.08
C TYR A 144 -0.69 9.47 4.64
N LEU A 145 -0.42 9.47 5.95
CA LEU A 145 0.43 10.49 6.59
C LEU A 145 1.88 10.43 6.10
N LEU A 146 2.45 9.23 6.00
CA LEU A 146 3.80 9.02 5.48
C LEU A 146 3.95 9.60 4.06
N ILE A 147 3.02 9.27 3.16
CA ILE A 147 3.07 9.74 1.78
C ILE A 147 2.71 11.23 1.68
N LEU A 148 1.80 11.74 2.52
CA LEU A 148 1.54 13.18 2.64
C LEU A 148 2.82 13.94 3.00
N ALA A 149 3.59 13.44 3.97
CA ALA A 149 4.86 14.03 4.37
C ALA A 149 5.86 14.05 3.22
N GLN A 150 6.06 12.91 2.55
CA GLN A 150 7.00 12.80 1.43
C GLN A 150 6.61 13.68 0.24
N MET A 151 5.32 13.71 -0.13
CA MET A 151 4.83 14.58 -1.20
C MET A 151 5.01 16.06 -0.84
N THR A 152 4.70 16.45 0.40
CA THR A 152 4.89 17.84 0.89
C THR A 152 6.37 18.23 0.84
N ALA A 153 7.27 17.35 1.30
CA ALA A 153 8.72 17.56 1.23
C ALA A 153 9.23 17.66 -0.21
N SER A 154 8.59 16.99 -1.17
CA SER A 154 8.90 17.11 -2.62
C SER A 154 8.37 18.39 -3.28
N GLY A 155 7.69 19.24 -2.51
CA GLY A 155 7.17 20.55 -2.94
C GLY A 155 5.70 20.57 -3.36
N LEU A 156 4.95 19.47 -3.20
CA LEU A 156 3.52 19.47 -3.48
C LEU A 156 2.76 20.16 -2.34
N GLN A 157 1.95 21.16 -2.68
CA GLN A 157 1.04 21.78 -1.73
C GLN A 157 -0.26 20.97 -1.68
N ILE A 158 -0.46 20.17 -0.63
CA ILE A 158 -1.67 19.35 -0.45
C ILE A 158 -2.61 19.97 0.59
N VAL A 159 -2.07 20.55 1.66
CA VAL A 159 -2.82 21.17 2.76
C VAL A 159 -2.92 22.68 2.53
N PHE A 160 -4.12 23.25 2.65
CA PHE A 160 -4.43 24.62 2.20
C PHE A 160 -4.84 25.57 3.32
N CYS A 161 -5.34 25.08 4.45
CA CYS A 161 -5.75 25.92 5.57
C CYS A 161 -5.41 25.34 6.93
N LEU A 162 -5.45 26.17 7.97
CA LEU A 162 -5.10 25.77 9.33
C LEU A 162 -6.09 24.76 9.94
N ASP A 163 -7.34 24.72 9.48
CA ASP A 163 -8.29 23.69 9.90
C ASP A 163 -7.87 22.30 9.39
N GLU A 164 -7.36 22.23 8.16
CA GLU A 164 -6.79 20.99 7.60
C GLU A 164 -5.51 20.60 8.35
N VAL A 165 -4.63 21.56 8.70
CA VAL A 165 -3.45 21.31 9.55
C VAL A 165 -3.86 20.72 10.89
N ALA A 166 -4.84 21.32 11.57
CA ALA A 166 -5.34 20.84 12.86
C ALA A 166 -5.93 19.43 12.73
N PHE A 167 -6.61 19.12 11.62
CA PHE A 167 -7.10 17.77 11.37
C PHE A 167 -5.96 16.76 11.18
N ILE A 168 -4.92 17.10 10.41
CA ILE A 168 -3.73 16.24 10.26
C ILE A 168 -3.03 16.02 11.60
N GLN A 169 -2.91 17.05 12.45
CA GLN A 169 -2.38 16.89 13.80
C GLN A 169 -3.24 15.92 14.64
N ASN A 170 -4.56 15.93 14.47
CA ASN A 170 -5.45 14.95 15.11
C ASN A 170 -5.27 13.53 14.56
N LEU A 171 -4.93 13.36 13.27
CA LEU A 171 -4.58 12.05 12.72
C LEU A 171 -3.24 11.53 13.29
N VAL A 172 -2.29 12.40 13.60
CA VAL A 172 -1.07 12.01 14.32
C VAL A 172 -1.42 11.45 15.70
N PHE A 173 -2.24 12.17 16.48
CA PHE A 173 -2.73 11.66 17.77
C PHE A 173 -3.55 10.36 17.64
N TYR A 174 -4.23 10.17 16.50
CA TYR A 174 -4.98 8.95 16.23
C TYR A 174 -4.07 7.72 16.08
N ILE A 175 -2.85 7.88 15.54
CA ILE A 175 -1.91 6.77 15.31
C ILE A 175 -0.80 6.66 16.37
N GLU A 176 -0.63 7.64 17.26
CA GLU A 176 0.53 7.71 18.18
C GLU A 176 0.63 6.50 19.12
N SER A 177 -0.51 5.90 19.49
CA SER A 177 -0.58 4.72 20.36
C SER A 177 -0.65 3.40 19.59
N ALA A 178 -0.22 3.36 18.32
CA ALA A 178 -0.29 2.16 17.47
C ALA A 178 0.40 0.92 18.08
N TYR A 179 1.46 1.12 18.86
CA TYR A 179 2.20 0.05 19.54
C TYR A 179 1.37 -0.73 20.58
N CYS A 180 0.19 -0.24 20.98
CA CYS A 180 -0.68 -0.90 21.95
C CYS A 180 -2.16 -0.95 21.56
N ILE A 181 -2.52 -0.50 20.36
CA ILE A 181 -3.90 -0.55 19.86
C ILE A 181 -4.01 -1.68 18.83
N PRO A 182 -4.72 -2.78 19.15
CA PRO A 182 -5.05 -3.81 18.17
C PRO A 182 -5.92 -3.25 17.04
N ASP A 183 -5.65 -3.65 15.80
CA ASP A 183 -6.39 -3.23 14.61
C ASP A 183 -6.72 -4.41 13.69
N TYR A 184 -7.40 -4.14 12.56
CA TYR A 184 -7.77 -5.16 11.58
C TYR A 184 -6.64 -5.47 10.57
N GLY A 185 -5.52 -4.75 10.66
CA GLY A 185 -4.34 -4.91 9.82
C GLY A 185 -4.58 -4.66 8.33
N ILE A 186 -3.52 -4.82 7.55
CA ILE A 186 -3.50 -4.52 6.11
C ILE A 186 -4.47 -5.38 5.27
N TRP A 187 -4.92 -6.51 5.83
CA TRP A 187 -5.84 -7.44 5.18
C TRP A 187 -7.28 -7.34 5.69
N GLU A 188 -7.57 -6.38 6.57
CA GLU A 188 -8.93 -6.04 7.03
C GLU A 188 -9.61 -7.16 7.84
N ARG A 189 -8.81 -8.03 8.49
CA ARG A 189 -9.27 -9.27 9.15
C ARG A 189 -8.98 -9.31 10.64
N GLY A 190 -8.01 -8.53 11.11
CA GLY A 190 -7.52 -8.61 12.49
C GLY A 190 -6.79 -9.92 12.70
N ASP A 191 -7.39 -10.84 13.43
CA ASP A 191 -6.82 -12.16 13.70
C ASP A 191 -6.79 -13.09 12.47
N LYS A 192 -5.94 -14.13 12.53
CA LYS A 192 -5.76 -15.12 11.45
C LYS A 192 -7.03 -15.90 11.14
N SER A 193 -7.88 -16.16 12.13
CA SER A 193 -9.16 -16.84 11.93
C SER A 193 -10.27 -15.91 11.45
N ASN A 194 -9.98 -14.61 11.31
CA ASN A 194 -10.89 -13.61 10.74
C ASN A 194 -12.28 -13.72 11.39
N HIS A 195 -12.35 -13.74 12.73
CA HIS A 195 -13.61 -13.80 13.47
C HIS A 195 -14.05 -12.43 14.00
N GLY A 196 -13.46 -11.36 13.44
CA GLY A 196 -13.81 -9.98 13.74
C GLY A 196 -13.09 -9.40 14.97
N LEU A 197 -12.05 -10.07 15.49
CA LEU A 197 -11.24 -9.54 16.57
C LEU A 197 -9.99 -8.85 16.03
N PRO A 198 -9.69 -7.61 16.47
CA PRO A 198 -8.46 -6.94 16.11
C PRO A 198 -7.26 -7.57 16.84
N GLU A 199 -6.09 -7.48 16.23
CA GLU A 199 -4.81 -7.91 16.82
C GLU A 199 -3.76 -6.82 16.68
N LEU A 200 -2.72 -6.89 17.50
CA LEU A 200 -1.58 -6.02 17.34
C LEU A 200 -0.77 -6.52 16.12
N ASN A 201 -0.81 -5.74 15.03
CA ASN A 201 -0.20 -6.07 13.75
C ASN A 201 1.11 -5.29 13.56
N ALA A 202 2.21 -5.99 13.34
CA ALA A 202 3.54 -5.41 13.12
C ALA A 202 3.57 -4.55 11.85
N SER A 203 2.83 -4.93 10.80
CA SER A 203 2.66 -4.11 9.59
C SER A 203 2.09 -2.72 9.91
N SER A 204 1.07 -2.65 10.77
CA SER A 204 0.46 -1.39 11.22
C SER A 204 1.39 -0.57 12.12
N ILE A 205 2.09 -1.20 13.07
CA ILE A 205 3.04 -0.53 13.95
C ILE A 205 4.20 0.07 13.16
N GLY A 206 4.77 -0.69 12.23
CA GLY A 206 5.89 -0.24 11.41
C GLY A 206 5.51 0.94 10.53
N MET A 207 4.33 0.88 9.89
CA MET A 207 3.83 2.00 9.10
C MET A 207 3.57 3.24 9.98
N ALA A 208 2.99 3.07 11.17
CA ALA A 208 2.77 4.15 12.12
C ALA A 208 4.08 4.79 12.59
N LYS A 209 5.10 3.98 12.92
CA LYS A 209 6.44 4.49 13.26
C LYS A 209 6.98 5.40 12.16
N ALA A 210 7.01 4.92 10.92
CA ALA A 210 7.53 5.69 9.78
C ALA A 210 6.73 6.99 9.55
N ALA A 211 5.41 6.93 9.70
CA ALA A 211 4.55 8.11 9.60
C ALA A 211 4.85 9.13 10.71
N LEU A 212 4.97 8.69 11.96
CA LEU A 212 5.32 9.54 13.10
C LEU A 212 6.68 10.21 12.90
N GLU A 213 7.68 9.47 12.42
CA GLU A 213 9.02 10.01 12.12
C GLU A 213 8.98 11.03 10.98
N ALA A 214 8.24 10.74 9.89
CA ALA A 214 8.15 11.62 8.73
C ALA A 214 7.32 12.90 8.97
N MET A 215 6.33 12.84 9.86
CA MET A 215 5.46 13.98 10.19
C MET A 215 6.07 14.93 11.21
N ASN A 216 7.06 14.48 12.00
CA ASN A 216 7.63 15.29 13.06
C ASN A 216 8.33 16.54 12.50
N GLU A 217 7.96 17.71 13.00
CA GLU A 217 8.48 19.02 12.58
C GLU A 217 8.23 19.37 11.09
N LEU A 218 7.34 18.63 10.41
CA LEU A 218 6.97 18.91 9.04
C LEU A 218 6.04 20.13 8.97
N ASP A 219 6.39 21.10 8.13
CA ASP A 219 5.51 22.21 7.76
C ASP A 219 4.60 21.78 6.59
N LEU A 220 3.29 21.66 6.86
CA LEU A 220 2.30 21.22 5.87
C LEU A 220 2.04 22.23 4.75
N PHE A 221 2.45 23.49 4.90
CA PHE A 221 2.43 24.48 3.83
C PHE A 221 3.77 24.54 3.07
N GLY A 222 4.70 23.63 3.38
CA GLY A 222 6.03 23.57 2.79
C GLY A 222 6.80 24.88 3.02
N ALA A 223 7.49 25.37 1.98
CA ALA A 223 8.30 26.59 2.08
C ALA A 223 7.51 27.88 2.37
N ARG A 224 6.17 27.84 2.36
CA ARG A 224 5.30 29.01 2.59
C ARG A 224 4.69 29.04 3.99
N GLY A 225 4.96 28.05 4.82
CA GLY A 225 4.35 27.94 6.13
C GLY A 225 5.06 28.73 7.23
N GLY A 226 4.63 28.45 8.46
CA GLY A 226 5.16 29.03 9.67
C GLY A 226 4.80 28.19 10.88
N PRO A 227 5.07 28.66 12.11
CA PRO A 227 4.91 27.84 13.32
C PRO A 227 3.51 27.22 13.51
N SER A 228 2.46 27.83 12.94
CA SER A 228 1.08 27.33 13.04
C SER A 228 0.74 26.20 12.05
N SER A 229 1.57 25.94 11.05
CA SER A 229 1.40 24.85 10.07
C SER A 229 2.36 23.67 10.28
N VAL A 230 3.17 23.72 11.35
CA VAL A 230 4.10 22.66 11.74
C VAL A 230 3.36 21.58 12.53
N ILE A 231 3.61 20.33 12.19
CA ILE A 231 3.11 19.16 12.91
C ILE A 231 4.12 18.74 13.97
N HIS A 232 3.60 18.38 15.14
CA HIS A 232 4.40 17.96 16.28
C HIS A 232 4.08 16.53 16.67
N VAL A 233 5.13 15.74 16.88
CA VAL A 233 5.05 14.35 17.30
C VAL A 233 5.84 14.19 18.59
N LEU A 234 5.29 13.43 19.55
CA LEU A 234 6.02 13.06 20.75
C LEU A 234 7.05 11.98 20.40
N ALA A 235 8.33 12.29 20.55
CA ALA A 235 9.43 11.39 20.16
C ALA A 235 9.37 10.02 20.85
N ASP A 236 8.85 9.96 22.09
CA ASP A 236 8.69 8.73 22.84
C ASP A 236 7.77 7.72 22.14
N GLU A 237 6.77 8.17 21.39
CA GLU A 237 5.79 7.28 20.75
C GLU A 237 6.41 6.49 19.59
N ALA A 238 7.24 7.14 18.76
CA ALA A 238 8.00 6.45 17.71
C ALA A 238 8.99 5.43 18.29
N GLN A 239 9.62 5.75 19.43
CA GLN A 239 10.54 4.83 20.12
C GLN A 239 9.82 3.62 20.72
N LYS A 240 8.59 3.78 21.26
CA LYS A 240 7.77 2.66 21.71
C LYS A 240 7.37 1.76 20.55
N CYS A 241 6.97 2.33 19.40
CA CYS A 241 6.70 1.57 18.19
C CYS A 241 7.94 0.78 17.74
N GLN A 242 9.12 1.40 17.75
CA GLN A 242 10.39 0.73 17.44
C GLN A 242 10.65 -0.46 18.38
N ALA A 243 10.54 -0.27 19.69
CA ALA A 243 10.81 -1.32 20.67
C ALA A 243 9.87 -2.52 20.50
N VAL A 244 8.58 -2.26 20.27
CA VAL A 244 7.60 -3.32 20.01
C VAL A 244 7.91 -4.02 18.67
N LEU A 245 8.17 -3.26 17.61
CA LEU A 245 8.46 -3.81 16.28
C LEU A 245 9.70 -4.72 16.30
N GLN A 246 10.78 -4.31 16.96
CA GLN A 246 11.99 -5.12 17.15
C GLN A 246 11.71 -6.45 17.88
N SER A 247 10.77 -6.45 18.82
CA SER A 247 10.40 -7.66 19.57
C SER A 247 9.44 -8.58 18.82
N MET A 248 8.65 -8.03 17.90
CA MET A 248 7.65 -8.78 17.14
C MET A 248 8.25 -9.45 15.92
N LEU A 249 9.07 -8.75 15.13
CA LEU A 249 9.57 -9.28 13.87
C LEU A 249 10.39 -10.58 14.07
N PRO A 250 10.26 -11.57 13.16
CA PRO A 250 9.53 -11.52 11.88
C PRO A 250 8.03 -11.88 11.98
N ARG A 251 7.47 -11.98 13.19
CA ARG A 251 6.04 -12.30 13.38
C ARG A 251 5.17 -11.07 13.09
N GLU A 252 4.03 -11.29 12.44
CA GLU A 252 3.07 -10.23 12.16
C GLU A 252 2.18 -9.90 13.36
N SER A 253 1.60 -10.92 14.00
CA SER A 253 0.69 -10.73 15.14
C SER A 253 0.66 -11.98 16.03
N SER A 254 -0.12 -11.96 17.11
CA SER A 254 -0.27 -13.11 18.01
C SER A 254 -0.64 -14.40 17.27
N SER A 255 -1.56 -14.32 16.32
CA SER A 255 -2.04 -15.47 15.54
C SER A 255 -1.35 -15.65 14.19
N LYS A 256 -0.78 -14.59 13.60
CA LYS A 256 -0.06 -14.66 12.32
C LYS A 256 1.44 -14.77 12.56
N GLU A 257 1.97 -15.97 12.34
CA GLU A 257 3.37 -16.30 12.59
C GLU A 257 4.33 -15.56 11.64
N LEU A 258 3.83 -15.15 10.47
CA LEU A 258 4.54 -14.43 9.42
C LEU A 258 3.53 -13.86 8.43
N ASP A 259 3.81 -12.69 7.86
CA ASP A 259 2.99 -12.05 6.82
C ASP A 259 3.88 -11.34 5.80
N SER A 260 3.55 -11.44 4.51
CA SER A 260 4.28 -10.78 3.43
C SER A 260 4.09 -9.26 3.41
N GLY A 261 3.05 -8.73 4.07
CA GLY A 261 2.82 -7.30 4.29
C GLY A 261 3.96 -6.62 5.04
N LEU A 262 4.75 -7.38 5.82
CA LEU A 262 5.97 -6.91 6.49
C LEU A 262 7.03 -6.37 5.51
N LEU A 263 6.99 -6.75 4.23
CA LEU A 263 7.87 -6.15 3.20
C LEU A 263 7.67 -4.64 3.08
N SER A 264 6.45 -4.14 3.31
CA SER A 264 6.16 -2.69 3.30
C SER A 264 6.73 -1.94 4.51
N VAL A 265 7.14 -2.68 5.55
CA VAL A 265 7.69 -2.15 6.80
C VAL A 265 9.22 -2.20 6.82
N ILE A 266 9.80 -3.34 6.46
CA ILE A 266 11.27 -3.50 6.45
C ILE A 266 11.95 -2.79 5.27
N SER A 267 11.14 -2.32 4.31
CA SER A 267 11.58 -1.70 3.06
C SER A 267 10.58 -0.62 2.63
N PHE A 268 10.52 -0.32 1.33
CA PHE A 268 9.60 0.66 0.78
C PHE A 268 8.13 0.29 1.05
N PRO A 269 7.29 1.24 1.51
CA PRO A 269 7.58 2.68 1.66
C PRO A 269 8.09 3.10 3.05
N ALA A 270 7.97 2.26 4.07
CA ALA A 270 8.12 2.71 5.46
C ALA A 270 9.58 2.78 5.94
N PHE A 271 10.43 1.82 5.55
CA PHE A 271 11.81 1.68 6.06
C PHE A 271 11.89 1.79 7.59
N ALA A 272 10.94 1.19 8.28
CA ALA A 272 10.72 1.43 9.70
C ALA A 272 11.68 0.64 10.61
N VAL A 273 12.46 -0.30 10.08
CA VAL A 273 13.36 -1.16 10.86
C VAL A 273 14.80 -0.78 10.57
N ASP A 274 15.58 -0.55 11.62
CA ASP A 274 16.97 -0.08 11.49
C ASP A 274 18.01 -1.20 11.53
N ASP A 275 17.68 -2.35 12.13
CA ASP A 275 18.62 -3.48 12.27
C ASP A 275 18.72 -4.29 10.97
N PRO A 276 19.87 -4.28 10.26
CA PRO A 276 20.02 -5.00 9.00
C PRO A 276 19.86 -6.52 9.13
N ASN A 277 20.20 -7.09 10.29
CA ASN A 277 20.04 -8.53 10.52
C ASN A 277 18.56 -8.87 10.60
N LEU A 278 17.78 -8.12 11.39
CA LEU A 278 16.34 -8.32 11.52
C LEU A 278 15.61 -8.13 10.20
N ILE A 279 16.02 -7.14 9.39
CA ILE A 279 15.52 -6.92 8.03
C ILE A 279 15.79 -8.15 7.16
N SER A 280 17.03 -8.66 7.14
CA SER A 280 17.39 -9.85 6.37
C SER A 280 16.61 -11.08 6.83
N GLU A 281 16.58 -11.33 8.14
CA GLU A 281 15.88 -12.47 8.73
C GLU A 281 14.38 -12.45 8.40
N THR A 282 13.75 -11.27 8.46
CA THR A 282 12.33 -11.11 8.12
C THR A 282 12.09 -11.37 6.64
N ARG A 283 12.91 -10.78 5.76
CA ARG A 283 12.82 -11.00 4.31
C ARG A 283 13.02 -12.48 3.96
N ASP A 284 14.06 -13.11 4.51
CA ASP A 284 14.39 -14.50 4.25
C ASP A 284 13.30 -15.45 4.77
N ALA A 285 12.67 -15.12 5.91
CA ALA A 285 11.51 -15.85 6.40
C ALA A 285 10.33 -15.77 5.42
N ILE A 286 10.02 -14.58 4.89
CA ILE A 286 8.95 -14.36 3.90
C ILE A 286 9.25 -15.12 2.61
N VAL A 287 10.45 -14.95 2.06
CA VAL A 287 10.86 -15.60 0.80
C VAL A 287 10.92 -17.12 0.95
N SER A 288 11.35 -17.65 2.10
CA SER A 288 11.44 -19.10 2.30
C SER A 288 10.10 -19.78 2.55
N LYS A 289 9.15 -19.11 3.24
CA LYS A 289 7.89 -19.73 3.68
C LYS A 289 6.66 -19.33 2.87
N LEU A 290 6.64 -18.11 2.32
CA LEU A 290 5.45 -17.54 1.68
C LEU A 290 5.60 -17.42 0.16
N ARG A 291 6.83 -17.41 -0.39
CA ARG A 291 7.05 -17.37 -1.85
C ARG A 291 6.56 -18.65 -2.51
N GLY A 292 5.74 -18.48 -3.55
CA GLY A 292 5.37 -19.51 -4.51
C GLY A 292 5.79 -19.11 -5.93
N LYS A 293 5.21 -19.79 -6.92
CA LYS A 293 5.54 -19.59 -8.35
C LYS A 293 4.98 -18.27 -8.90
N TYR A 294 3.86 -17.80 -8.35
CA TYR A 294 3.09 -16.66 -8.83
C TYR A 294 3.19 -15.41 -7.95
N GLY A 295 3.99 -15.45 -6.89
CA GLY A 295 4.13 -14.35 -5.94
C GLY A 295 4.36 -14.88 -4.53
N CYS A 296 3.94 -14.12 -3.52
CA CYS A 296 3.92 -14.62 -2.15
C CYS A 296 2.47 -14.78 -1.65
N LYS A 297 2.25 -15.74 -0.77
CA LYS A 297 1.03 -15.82 0.05
C LYS A 297 1.00 -14.60 0.99
N ARG A 298 -0.19 -14.11 1.34
CA ARG A 298 -0.31 -13.03 2.34
C ARG A 298 0.23 -13.50 3.68
N PHE A 299 -0.31 -14.60 4.19
CA PHE A 299 0.18 -15.33 5.36
C PHE A 299 -0.20 -16.81 5.22
N LEU A 300 0.37 -17.67 6.07
CA LEU A 300 0.07 -19.11 6.05
C LEU A 300 -1.39 -19.37 6.45
N ARG A 301 -2.05 -20.31 5.78
CA ARG A 301 -3.46 -20.69 6.00
C ARG A 301 -4.44 -19.55 5.77
N ASP A 302 -4.09 -18.63 4.88
CA ASP A 302 -5.01 -17.61 4.41
C ASP A 302 -6.00 -18.20 3.40
N GLY A 303 -7.29 -18.11 3.72
CA GLY A 303 -8.36 -18.63 2.87
C GLY A 303 -8.79 -17.70 1.74
N TYR A 304 -8.31 -16.45 1.68
CA TYR A 304 -8.86 -15.47 0.72
C TYR A 304 -8.72 -15.93 -0.74
N ARG A 305 -9.87 -16.00 -1.41
CA ARG A 305 -10.03 -16.45 -2.78
C ARG A 305 -9.52 -17.88 -3.03
N THR A 306 -9.36 -18.67 -1.97
CA THR A 306 -9.11 -20.11 -2.13
C THR A 306 -10.41 -20.82 -2.54
N PRO A 307 -10.34 -21.96 -3.26
CA PRO A 307 -11.54 -22.70 -3.65
C PRO A 307 -12.41 -23.23 -2.51
N LYS A 308 -11.89 -23.21 -1.28
CA LYS A 308 -12.59 -23.70 -0.09
C LYS A 308 -13.19 -22.57 0.74
N GLU A 309 -12.88 -21.32 0.44
CA GLU A 309 -13.49 -20.17 1.13
C GLU A 309 -14.93 -19.99 0.70
N ASP A 310 -15.83 -19.84 1.67
CA ASP A 310 -17.19 -19.39 1.41
C ASP A 310 -17.20 -17.87 1.26
N SER A 311 -17.36 -17.42 0.02
CA SER A 311 -17.37 -15.99 -0.32
C SER A 311 -18.63 -15.23 0.15
N ASN A 312 -19.64 -15.92 0.69
CA ASN A 312 -20.88 -15.29 1.14
C ASN A 312 -20.82 -14.79 2.59
N ARG A 313 -19.72 -15.05 3.30
CA ARG A 313 -19.56 -14.66 4.71
C ARG A 313 -18.25 -13.92 4.93
N LEU A 314 -18.31 -12.96 5.85
CA LEU A 314 -17.15 -12.14 6.21
C LEU A 314 -16.14 -12.92 7.04
N HIS A 315 -16.61 -13.82 7.92
CA HIS A 315 -15.79 -14.51 8.92
C HIS A 315 -15.65 -16.00 8.64
N TYR A 316 -14.48 -16.56 8.98
CA TYR A 316 -14.22 -18.00 8.83
C TYR A 316 -14.87 -18.82 9.92
N ASP A 317 -15.08 -20.10 9.61
CA ASP A 317 -15.41 -21.09 10.61
C ASP A 317 -14.09 -21.51 11.29
N PRO A 318 -14.05 -21.68 12.61
CA PRO A 318 -12.81 -22.02 13.33
C PRO A 318 -12.06 -23.24 12.79
N LEU A 319 -12.75 -24.17 12.10
CA LEU A 319 -12.16 -25.39 11.57
C LEU A 319 -11.58 -25.22 10.14
N GLU A 320 -11.86 -24.12 9.46
CA GLU A 320 -11.48 -23.94 8.05
C GLU A 320 -10.01 -23.64 7.82
N LEU A 321 -9.30 -23.08 8.81
CA LEU A 321 -7.89 -22.68 8.61
C LEU A 321 -7.01 -23.84 8.11
N ARG A 322 -7.28 -25.08 8.55
CA ARG A 322 -6.53 -26.25 8.06
C ARG A 322 -6.88 -26.61 6.62
N MET A 323 -8.06 -26.24 6.16
CA MET A 323 -8.49 -26.47 4.77
C MET A 323 -7.75 -25.53 3.82
N PHE A 324 -7.29 -24.36 4.26
CA PHE A 324 -6.57 -23.43 3.39
C PHE A 324 -5.08 -23.76 3.23
N GLU A 325 -4.53 -24.61 4.09
CA GLU A 325 -3.13 -25.01 4.06
C GLU A 325 -2.76 -25.60 2.68
N ASN A 326 -1.66 -25.09 2.11
CA ASN A 326 -1.10 -25.44 0.79
C ASN A 326 -1.89 -24.94 -0.42
N ILE A 327 -3.13 -24.48 -0.27
CA ILE A 327 -3.94 -23.94 -1.37
C ILE A 327 -4.09 -22.42 -1.31
N GLU A 328 -3.39 -21.75 -0.39
CA GLU A 328 -3.48 -20.30 -0.20
C GLU A 328 -3.12 -19.56 -1.48
N SER A 329 -3.87 -18.52 -1.82
CA SER A 329 -3.65 -17.69 -3.01
C SER A 329 -2.28 -16.99 -2.99
N GLU A 330 -1.66 -16.88 -4.16
CA GLU A 330 -0.35 -16.24 -4.33
C GLU A 330 -0.53 -14.87 -5.00
N TRP A 331 0.15 -13.84 -4.48
CA TRP A 331 -0.02 -12.45 -4.90
C TRP A 331 1.24 -11.93 -5.60
N PRO A 332 1.19 -11.61 -6.90
CA PRO A 332 2.31 -11.01 -7.63
C PRO A 332 2.76 -9.65 -7.06
N LEU A 333 1.89 -8.98 -6.30
CA LEU A 333 2.19 -7.76 -5.56
C LEU A 333 3.52 -7.85 -4.78
N PHE A 334 3.81 -9.00 -4.16
CA PHE A 334 5.03 -9.14 -3.35
C PHE A 334 6.31 -9.28 -4.17
N PHE A 335 6.23 -9.70 -5.43
CA PHE A 335 7.37 -9.55 -6.34
C PHE A 335 7.65 -8.07 -6.62
N CYS A 336 6.63 -7.22 -6.72
CA CYS A 336 6.83 -5.77 -6.86
C CYS A 336 7.54 -5.18 -5.63
N TYR A 337 7.14 -5.57 -4.42
CA TYR A 337 7.84 -5.18 -3.20
C TYR A 337 9.30 -5.65 -3.16
N LEU A 338 9.57 -6.91 -3.52
CA LEU A 338 10.92 -7.45 -3.55
C LEU A 338 11.80 -6.74 -4.60
N ILE A 339 11.24 -6.43 -5.78
CA ILE A 339 11.95 -5.64 -6.79
C ILE A 339 12.33 -4.27 -6.23
N LEU A 340 11.40 -3.54 -5.62
CA LEU A 340 11.67 -2.23 -5.01
C LEU A 340 12.71 -2.34 -3.89
N ASP A 341 12.57 -3.34 -3.02
CA ASP A 341 13.50 -3.61 -1.93
C ASP A 341 14.95 -3.82 -2.43
N TYR A 342 15.13 -4.57 -3.52
CA TYR A 342 16.44 -4.76 -4.12
C TYR A 342 16.93 -3.57 -4.95
N CYS A 343 16.02 -2.73 -5.50
CA CYS A 343 16.39 -1.44 -6.09
C CYS A 343 17.05 -0.54 -5.03
N PHE A 344 16.49 -0.44 -3.83
CA PHE A 344 17.07 0.36 -2.74
C PHE A 344 18.38 -0.23 -2.18
N GLN A 345 18.62 -1.53 -2.35
CA GLN A 345 19.89 -2.18 -1.98
C GLN A 345 20.95 -2.14 -3.09
N GLY A 346 20.57 -1.83 -4.33
CA GLY A 346 21.46 -1.91 -5.50
C GLY A 346 21.81 -3.34 -5.93
N ASP A 347 20.94 -4.33 -5.63
CA ASP A 347 21.15 -5.74 -6.00
C ASP A 347 20.54 -6.06 -7.39
N GLU A 348 21.29 -5.74 -8.43
CA GLU A 348 20.90 -5.95 -9.84
C GLU A 348 20.57 -7.41 -10.18
N ILE A 349 21.19 -8.38 -9.49
CA ILE A 349 20.96 -9.81 -9.74
C ILE A 349 19.55 -10.18 -9.30
N ARG A 350 19.18 -9.79 -8.07
CA ARG A 350 17.84 -10.07 -7.53
C ARG A 350 16.76 -9.24 -8.19
N ILE A 351 17.04 -7.98 -8.56
CA ILE A 351 16.12 -7.17 -9.37
C ILE A 351 15.75 -7.91 -10.66
N LYS A 352 16.74 -8.47 -11.36
CA LYS A 352 16.51 -9.23 -12.59
C LYS A 352 15.75 -10.54 -12.32
N GLU A 353 16.14 -11.30 -11.30
CA GLU A 353 15.47 -12.56 -10.92
C GLU A 353 13.98 -12.35 -10.67
N TYR A 354 13.63 -11.40 -9.79
CA TYR A 354 12.23 -11.10 -9.48
C TYR A 354 11.51 -10.38 -10.63
N GLY A 355 12.23 -9.61 -11.45
CA GLY A 355 11.70 -9.00 -12.67
C GLY A 355 11.23 -10.06 -13.68
N GLU A 356 12.07 -11.06 -13.96
CA GLU A 356 11.73 -12.19 -14.84
C GLU A 356 10.59 -13.03 -14.23
N ALA A 357 10.61 -13.28 -12.93
CA ALA A 357 9.53 -13.99 -12.23
C ALA A 357 8.19 -13.25 -12.34
N LEU A 358 8.19 -11.93 -12.17
CA LEU A 358 6.99 -11.10 -12.31
C LEU A 358 6.49 -11.09 -13.76
N GLU A 359 7.38 -10.90 -14.74
CA GLU A 359 7.00 -10.87 -16.17
C GLU A 359 6.33 -12.17 -16.63
N ASN A 360 6.72 -13.32 -16.07
CA ASN A 360 6.11 -14.62 -16.34
C ASN A 360 4.68 -14.77 -15.80
N VAL A 361 4.27 -13.92 -14.86
CA VAL A 361 2.96 -14.01 -14.19
C VAL A 361 2.13 -12.74 -14.37
N MET A 362 2.56 -11.85 -15.27
CA MET A 362 1.73 -10.76 -15.76
C MET A 362 0.79 -11.26 -16.85
N VAL A 363 -0.43 -10.73 -16.86
CA VAL A 363 -1.44 -11.02 -17.88
C VAL A 363 -1.30 -10.00 -19.01
N GLU A 364 -1.45 -10.46 -20.26
CA GLU A 364 -1.49 -9.56 -21.41
C GLU A 364 -2.87 -8.89 -21.51
N GLY A 365 -2.88 -7.57 -21.39
CA GLY A 365 -4.04 -6.72 -21.65
C GLY A 365 -4.12 -6.27 -23.10
N GLU A 366 -5.04 -5.35 -23.37
CA GLU A 366 -5.17 -4.71 -24.68
C GLU A 366 -3.88 -4.00 -25.09
N ASP A 367 -3.62 -3.94 -26.40
CA ASP A 367 -2.43 -3.31 -26.99
C ASP A 367 -1.07 -3.85 -26.47
N GLY A 368 -1.05 -5.07 -25.94
CA GLY A 368 0.17 -5.72 -25.43
C GLY A 368 0.63 -5.19 -24.07
N MET A 369 -0.20 -4.44 -23.36
CA MET A 369 0.12 -3.98 -22.00
C MET A 369 0.27 -5.16 -21.04
N LYS A 370 1.31 -5.15 -20.21
CA LYS A 370 1.50 -6.15 -19.16
C LYS A 370 0.79 -5.68 -17.89
N LEU A 371 -0.15 -6.50 -17.42
CA LEU A 371 -1.00 -6.23 -16.27
C LEU A 371 -0.62 -7.13 -15.11
N VAL A 372 -0.43 -6.56 -13.92
CA VAL A 372 -0.21 -7.33 -12.69
C VAL A 372 -1.57 -7.71 -12.10
N PRO A 373 -1.96 -9.00 -12.09
CA PRO A 373 -3.24 -9.41 -11.49
C PRO A 373 -3.19 -9.34 -9.96
N GLU A 374 -4.36 -9.32 -9.32
CA GLU A 374 -4.50 -9.32 -7.85
C GLU A 374 -3.87 -10.56 -7.23
N LEU A 375 -4.25 -11.75 -7.71
CA LEU A 375 -3.74 -13.02 -7.21
C LEU A 375 -3.92 -14.18 -8.17
N TYR A 376 -3.26 -15.29 -7.83
CA TYR A 376 -3.38 -16.60 -8.47
C TYR A 376 -3.88 -17.65 -7.48
N ALA A 377 -4.98 -18.31 -7.84
CA ALA A 377 -5.64 -19.33 -7.02
C ALA A 377 -5.61 -20.70 -7.68
N VAL A 378 -5.66 -21.75 -6.86
CA VAL A 378 -5.85 -23.13 -7.31
C VAL A 378 -7.22 -23.26 -7.98
N PRO A 379 -7.37 -23.93 -9.13
CA PRO A 379 -8.68 -24.21 -9.71
C PRO A 379 -9.51 -25.16 -8.83
N THR A 380 -10.82 -24.92 -8.71
CA THR A 380 -11.71 -25.70 -7.81
C THR A 380 -11.70 -27.20 -8.08
N ASN A 381 -11.48 -27.61 -9.33
CA ASN A 381 -11.43 -29.02 -9.75
C ASN A 381 -10.06 -29.69 -9.52
N GLN A 382 -9.04 -28.96 -9.06
CA GLN A 382 -7.68 -29.48 -8.87
C GLN A 382 -7.18 -29.37 -7.43
N VAL A 383 -8.06 -29.02 -6.49
CA VAL A 383 -7.72 -28.88 -5.06
C VAL A 383 -7.16 -30.16 -4.46
N ASP A 384 -7.76 -31.31 -4.77
CA ASP A 384 -7.30 -32.60 -4.23
C ASP A 384 -5.91 -32.99 -4.73
N GLU A 385 -5.53 -32.54 -5.93
CA GLU A 385 -4.19 -32.77 -6.48
C GLU A 385 -3.16 -31.85 -5.82
N GLU A 386 -3.50 -30.57 -5.64
CA GLU A 386 -2.65 -29.62 -4.92
C GLU A 386 -2.41 -30.04 -3.46
N TYR A 387 -3.40 -30.61 -2.77
CA TYR A 387 -3.19 -31.15 -1.42
C TYR A 387 -2.23 -32.34 -1.39
N LYS A 388 -2.27 -33.22 -2.40
CA LYS A 388 -1.39 -34.40 -2.47
C LYS A 388 0.04 -33.98 -2.83
N ASN A 389 0.18 -33.04 -3.75
CA ASN A 389 1.44 -32.59 -4.31
C ASN A 389 1.49 -31.04 -4.35
N PRO A 390 1.76 -30.36 -3.23
CA PRO A 390 1.75 -28.90 -3.17
C PRO A 390 2.67 -28.25 -4.22
N GLY A 391 2.17 -27.23 -4.92
CA GLY A 391 2.88 -26.50 -5.98
C GLY A 391 2.88 -27.18 -7.35
N CYS A 392 2.16 -28.29 -7.54
CA CYS A 392 2.09 -28.97 -8.83
C CYS A 392 1.01 -28.41 -9.76
N VAL A 393 -0.04 -27.79 -9.20
CA VAL A 393 -1.19 -27.31 -9.98
C VAL A 393 -0.90 -25.94 -10.58
N GLU A 394 -1.22 -25.79 -11.87
CA GLU A 394 -1.21 -24.48 -12.52
C GLU A 394 -2.37 -23.63 -11.99
N ARG A 395 -2.02 -22.47 -11.40
CA ARG A 395 -2.99 -21.56 -10.80
C ARG A 395 -3.57 -20.60 -11.83
N ILE A 396 -4.79 -20.16 -11.60
CA ILE A 396 -5.50 -19.21 -12.45
C ILE A 396 -5.51 -17.81 -11.82
N ALA A 397 -5.32 -16.79 -12.63
CA ALA A 397 -5.46 -15.41 -12.19
C ALA A 397 -6.92 -15.13 -11.80
N LEU A 398 -7.14 -14.55 -10.61
CA LEU A 398 -8.46 -14.14 -10.10
C LEU A 398 -8.39 -12.74 -9.51
N GLY A 399 -9.57 -12.15 -9.29
CA GLY A 399 -9.70 -10.81 -8.72
C GLY A 399 -9.52 -9.72 -9.76
N ARG A 400 -9.01 -8.57 -9.34
CA ARG A 400 -8.78 -7.41 -10.20
C ARG A 400 -7.58 -7.64 -11.11
N CYS A 401 -7.69 -7.25 -12.38
CA CYS A 401 -6.58 -7.27 -13.33
C CYS A 401 -6.67 -6.04 -14.24
N PRO A 402 -5.78 -5.04 -14.09
CA PRO A 402 -4.70 -5.00 -13.12
C PRO A 402 -5.20 -4.74 -11.68
N LEU A 403 -4.45 -5.19 -10.69
CA LEU A 403 -4.51 -4.63 -9.34
C LEU A 403 -3.72 -3.33 -9.33
N LEU A 404 -4.39 -2.17 -9.22
CA LEU A 404 -3.75 -0.85 -9.36
C LEU A 404 -2.63 -0.61 -8.33
N TRP A 405 -2.74 -1.15 -7.12
CA TRP A 405 -1.66 -1.14 -6.13
C TRP A 405 -0.39 -1.82 -6.68
N ALA A 406 -0.50 -3.07 -7.13
CA ALA A 406 0.63 -3.82 -7.65
C ALA A 406 1.16 -3.20 -8.96
N GLN A 407 0.27 -2.77 -9.85
CA GLN A 407 0.64 -2.11 -11.10
C GLN A 407 1.42 -0.81 -10.84
N SER A 408 1.02 -0.03 -9.83
CA SER A 408 1.71 1.20 -9.44
C SER A 408 3.13 0.91 -8.94
N LEU A 409 3.29 -0.08 -8.04
CA LEU A 409 4.62 -0.46 -7.54
C LEU A 409 5.52 -1.04 -8.64
N TYR A 410 4.95 -1.79 -9.61
CA TYR A 410 5.67 -2.25 -10.78
C TYR A 410 6.21 -1.08 -11.62
N ILE A 411 5.37 -0.10 -11.93
CA ILE A 411 5.77 1.09 -12.69
C ILE A 411 6.86 1.85 -11.93
N LEU A 412 6.70 2.04 -10.62
CA LEU A 412 7.68 2.71 -9.79
C LEU A 412 9.04 1.97 -9.80
N GLY A 413 9.04 0.65 -9.68
CA GLY A 413 10.25 -0.16 -9.76
C GLY A 413 10.95 -0.03 -11.12
N LYS A 414 10.19 0.01 -12.22
CA LYS A 414 10.76 0.24 -13.56
C LYS A 414 11.31 1.66 -13.71
N LEU A 415 10.68 2.68 -13.13
CA LEU A 415 11.20 4.05 -13.11
C LEU A 415 12.54 4.14 -12.36
N LEU A 416 12.65 3.50 -11.19
CA LEU A 416 13.89 3.48 -10.39
C LEU A 416 15.05 2.74 -11.08
N GLN A 417 14.77 1.66 -11.83
CA GLN A 417 15.79 0.93 -12.60
C GLN A 417 16.33 1.71 -13.81
N HIS A 418 15.67 2.81 -14.17
CA HIS A 418 16.03 3.63 -15.32
C HIS A 418 16.57 5.02 -14.94
N ASP A 419 16.82 5.23 -13.65
CA ASP A 419 17.14 6.53 -13.04
C ASP A 419 18.63 6.86 -12.91
#